data_AF-A0A820EYB2-F1
#
_entry.id   AF-A0A820EYB2-F1
#
_cell.length_a   1.000
_cell.length_b   1.000
_cell.length_c   1.000
_cell.angle_alpha   90.00
_cell.angle_beta   90.00
_cell.angle_gamma   90.00
#
_symmetry.space_group_name_H-M   'P 1'
#
loop_
_entity.id
_entity.type
_entity.pdbx_description
1 polymer ?
#
loop_
_entity_poly.entity_id
_entity_poly.type
_entity_poly.pdbx_seq_one_letter_code
_entity_poly.pdbx_strand_id
1 'polypeptide(L)' 'YYNLATAYEGLQDNKKAVKNAENAVEIARLTFGNEHSETQQYINYLQQIKKISR' A
#
# COMPACT_ATOMS: atom_id res chain seq x y z
N TYR A 1 4.44 -2.40 -6.98
CA TYR A 1 4.34 -2.83 -5.57
C TYR A 1 2.90 -2.92 -5.06
N TYR A 2 2.01 -2.00 -5.45
CA TYR A 2 0.58 -2.07 -5.07
C TYR A 2 -0.08 -3.42 -5.42
N ASN A 3 0.08 -3.91 -6.66
CA ASN A 3 -0.48 -5.21 -7.06
C ASN A 3 0.08 -6.40 -6.27
N LEU A 4 1.34 -6.32 -5.80
CA LEU A 4 1.90 -7.35 -4.92
C LEU A 4 1.28 -7.27 -3.54
N ALA A 5 1.01 -6.06 -3.05
CA ALA A 5 0.35 -5.86 -1.77
C ALA A 5 -1.06 -6.47 -1.78
N THR A 6 -1.85 -6.19 -2.81
CA THR A 6 -3.21 -6.75 -2.96
C THR A 6 -3.19 -8.27 -3.16
N ALA A 7 -2.21 -8.80 -3.88
CA ALA A 7 -2.05 -10.25 -4.01
C ALA A 7 -1.75 -10.92 -2.66
N TYR A 8 -0.84 -10.34 -1.85
CA TYR A 8 -0.54 -10.90 -0.52
C TYR A 8 -1.68 -10.72 0.48
N GLU A 9 -2.46 -9.64 0.39
CA GLU A 9 -3.70 -9.46 1.15
C GLU A 9 -4.70 -10.57 0.82
N GLY A 10 -4.90 -10.89 -0.46
CA GLY A 10 -5.75 -12.01 -0.88
C GLY A 10 -5.28 -13.37 -0.37
N LEU A 11 -3.98 -13.52 -0.12
CA LEU A 11 -3.37 -14.71 0.51
C LEU A 11 -3.38 -14.66 2.05
N GLN A 12 -3.99 -13.63 2.65
CA GLN A 12 -4.00 -13.37 4.10
C GLN A 12 -2.60 -13.20 4.72
N ASP A 13 -1.55 -13.03 3.91
CA ASP A 13 -0.21 -12.67 4.37
C ASP A 13 -0.13 -11.14 4.55
N ASN A 14 -0.85 -10.66 5.56
CA ASN A 14 -1.00 -9.23 5.84
C ASN A 14 0.36 -8.55 6.11
N LYS A 15 1.35 -9.30 6.64
CA LYS A 15 2.70 -8.78 6.87
C LYS A 15 3.37 -8.40 5.54
N LYS A 16 3.32 -9.29 4.54
CA LYS A 16 3.85 -8.97 3.21
C LYS A 16 2.99 -7.94 2.48
N ALA A 17 1.68 -7.96 2.67
CA ALA A 17 0.78 -6.95 2.10
C ALA A 17 1.17 -5.54 2.58
N VAL A 18 1.30 -5.33 3.90
CA VAL A 18 1.71 -4.04 4.48
C VAL A 18 3.07 -3.60 3.93
N LYS A 19 4.08 -4.46 3.92
CA LYS A 19 5.43 -4.12 3.41
C LYS A 19 5.39 -3.66 1.95
N ASN A 20 4.63 -4.34 1.09
CA ASN A 20 4.50 -3.95 -0.31
C ASN A 20 3.67 -2.68 -0.49
N ALA A 21 2.66 -2.45 0.35
CA ALA A 21 1.88 -1.22 0.35
C ALA A 21 2.73 0.00 0.76
N GLU A 22 3.61 -0.14 1.76
CA GLU A 22 4.57 0.91 2.16
C GLU A 22 5.51 1.29 1.01
N ASN A 23 6.07 0.29 0.32
CA ASN A 23 6.91 0.53 -0.86
C ASN A 23 6.14 1.23 -2.00
N ALA A 24 4.87 0.86 -2.21
CA ALA A 24 4.03 1.50 -3.23
C ALA A 24 3.79 2.98 -2.92
N VAL A 25 3.48 3.30 -1.65
CA VAL A 25 3.32 4.68 -1.19
C VAL A 25 4.61 5.47 -1.39
N GLU A 26 5.76 4.93 -0.99
CA GLU A 26 7.04 5.64 -1.09
C GLU A 26 7.38 5.99 -2.54
N ILE A 27 7.25 5.02 -3.45
CA ILE A 27 7.51 5.26 -4.88
C ILE A 27 6.54 6.30 -5.44
N ALA A 28 5.25 6.21 -5.11
CA ALA A 28 4.26 7.16 -5.61
C ALA A 28 4.51 8.58 -5.07
N ARG A 29 4.89 8.72 -3.80
CA ARG A 29 5.28 10.01 -3.21
C ARG A 29 6.49 10.62 -3.90
N LEU A 30 7.52 9.82 -4.18
CA LEU A 30 8.75 10.28 -4.87
C LEU A 30 8.51 10.62 -6.34
N THR A 31 7.58 9.92 -7.01
CA THR A 31 7.35 10.07 -8.45
C THR A 31 6.32 11.16 -8.76
N PHE A 32 5.23 11.21 -8.00
CA PHE A 32 4.07 12.05 -8.30
C PHE A 32 3.80 13.13 -7.24
N GLY A 33 4.44 13.04 -6.07
CA GLY A 33 4.16 13.89 -4.93
C GLY A 33 3.00 13.39 -4.07
N ASN A 34 2.80 14.07 -2.94
CA ASN A 34 1.83 13.63 -1.92
C ASN A 34 0.38 13.79 -2.37
N GLU A 35 0.04 14.87 -3.07
CA GLU A 35 -1.35 15.22 -3.40
C GLU A 35 -1.89 14.49 -4.65
N HIS A 36 -1.01 13.77 -5.36
CA HIS A 36 -1.42 13.00 -6.52
C HIS A 36 -2.43 11.91 -6.14
N SER A 37 -3.45 11.75 -6.98
CA SER A 37 -4.57 10.82 -6.73
C SER A 37 -4.09 9.39 -6.46
N GLU A 38 -3.11 8.90 -7.23
CA GLU A 38 -2.55 7.56 -7.06
C GLU A 38 -1.79 7.41 -5.73
N THR A 39 -1.03 8.44 -5.33
CA THR A 39 -0.37 8.47 -4.03
C THR A 39 -1.39 8.39 -2.90
N GLN A 40 -2.48 9.17 -3.00
CA GLN A 40 -3.57 9.14 -2.02
C GLN A 40 -4.28 7.79 -1.98
N GLN A 41 -4.50 7.16 -3.14
CA GLN A 41 -5.06 5.81 -3.21
C GLN A 41 -4.18 4.80 -2.46
N TYR A 42 -2.87 4.83 -2.67
CA TYR A 42 -1.95 3.90 -1.99
C TYR A 42 -1.84 4.18 -0.48
N ILE A 43 -1.89 5.44 -0.06
CA ILE A 43 -1.93 5.81 1.36
C ILE A 43 -3.21 5.26 2.02
N ASN A 44 -4.36 5.46 1.38
CA ASN A 44 -5.65 4.97 1.88
C ASN A 44 -5.67 3.44 1.97
N TYR A 45 -5.09 2.77 0.98
CA TYR A 45 -4.92 1.32 0.99
C TYR A 45 -4.02 0.85 2.16
N LEU A 46 -2.85 1.47 2.32
CA LEU A 46 -1.91 1.16 3.40
C LEU A 46 -2.56 1.31 4.78
N GLN A 47 -3.37 2.35 4.98
CA GLN A 47 -4.09 2.57 6.23
C GLN A 47 -5.13 1.47 6.52
N GLN A 48 -5.82 0.98 5.49
CA GLN A 48 -6.81 -0.10 5.63
C GLN A 48 -6.13 -1.41 6.00
N ILE A 49 -5.09 -1.82 5.26
CA ILE A 49 -4.42 -3.09 5.52
C ILE A 49 -3.73 -3.12 6.90
N LYS A 50 -3.20 -1.98 7.37
CA LYS A 50 -2.65 -1.85 8.74
C LYS A 50 -3.70 -2.01 9.85
N LYS A 51 -4.98 -1.71 9.58
CA LYS A 51 -6.07 -1.95 10.54
C LYS A 51 -6.44 -3.42 10.60
N ILE A 52 -6.40 -4.12 9.47
CA ILE A 52 -6.70 -5.55 9.36
C ILE A 52 -5.57 -6.41 9.92
N SER A 53 -4.33 -5.91 9.85
CA SER A 53 -3.15 -6.63 10.36
C SER A 53 -2.90 -6.45 11.87
N ARG A 54 -3.75 -5.72 12.60
CA ARG A 54 -3.68 -5.55 14.06
C ARG A 54 -4.46 -6.65 14.76
#